data_AF-A0A0J9W5S4-F1
#
_entry.id   AF-A0A0J9W5S4-F1
#
_cell.length_a   1.000
_cell.length_b   1.000
_cell.length_c   1.000
_cell.angle_alpha   90.00
_cell.angle_beta   90.00
_cell.angle_gamma   90.00
#
_symmetry.space_group_name_H-M   'P 1'
#
loop_
_entity.id
_entity.type
_entity.pdbx_description
1 polymer ?
#
loop_
_entity_poly.entity_id
_entity_poly.type
_entity_poly.pdbx_seq_one_letter_code
_entity_poly.pdbx_strand_id
1 'polypeptide(L)'
;MASGEFLYLDIFHGDIKPQNVLIYEEAESLCAKLSDFNYSCFGKSEEDLVRLPKSKPWYAPEYFSGEIKFREAKLKDIYSYELLCF
;
A
#
# COMPACT_ATOMS: atom_id res chain seq x y z
N MET A 1 9.29 26.09 -8.81
CA MET A 1 8.00 25.73 -9.43
C MET A 1 7.99 24.23 -9.64
N ALA A 2 7.46 23.48 -8.68
CA ALA A 2 7.10 22.06 -8.82
C ALA A 2 5.84 21.86 -7.97
N SER A 3 4.80 22.61 -8.32
CA SER A 3 3.52 22.65 -7.63
C SER A 3 2.46 22.26 -8.65
N GLY A 4 2.12 20.97 -8.74
CA GLY A 4 0.89 20.58 -9.45
C GLY A 4 0.81 19.20 -10.10
N GLU A 5 1.86 18.39 -10.20
CA GLU A 5 1.82 17.14 -11.02
C GLU A 5 1.78 15.82 -10.25
N PHE A 6 1.62 15.81 -8.92
CA PHE A 6 1.48 14.57 -8.16
C PHE A 6 0.01 14.12 -7.95
N LEU A 7 -0.96 14.83 -8.53
CA LEU A 7 -2.37 14.75 -8.10
C LEU A 7 -3.12 13.46 -8.46
N TYR A 8 -2.60 12.56 -9.29
CA TYR A 8 -3.27 11.29 -9.64
C TYR A 8 -2.28 10.18 -10.00
N LEU A 9 -1.26 9.93 -9.18
CA LEU A 9 -0.46 8.72 -9.36
C LEU A 9 -1.27 7.54 -8.83
N ASP A 10 -1.71 6.67 -9.75
CA ASP A 10 -2.37 5.41 -9.40
C ASP A 10 -1.30 4.44 -8.90
N ILE A 11 -1.23 4.29 -7.57
CA ILE A 11 -0.22 3.51 -6.85
C ILE A 11 -0.92 2.68 -5.77
N PHE A 12 -0.42 1.47 -5.54
CA PHE A 12 -0.67 0.71 -4.31
C PHE A 12 0.67 0.51 -3.58
N HIS A 13 0.61 0.36 -2.25
CA HIS A 13 1.72 0.09 -1.36
C HIS A 13 2.17 -1.38 -1.41
N GLY A 14 1.25 -2.32 -1.20
CA GLY A 14 1.45 -3.77 -1.39
C GLY A 14 1.88 -4.53 -0.14
N ASP A 15 2.30 -3.85 0.92
CA ASP A 15 2.70 -4.47 2.20
C ASP A 15 2.36 -3.57 3.41
N ILE A 16 1.10 -3.12 3.51
CA ILE A 16 0.65 -2.30 4.64
C ILE A 16 0.60 -3.18 5.90
N LYS A 17 1.36 -2.79 6.93
CA LYS A 17 1.47 -3.48 8.21
C LYS A 17 2.10 -2.56 9.27
N PRO A 18 1.98 -2.83 10.58
CA PRO A 18 2.53 -1.99 11.63
C PRO A 18 4.04 -1.75 11.50
N GLN A 19 4.80 -2.75 11.04
CA GLN A 19 6.25 -2.63 10.86
C GLN A 19 6.64 -1.58 9.81
N ASN A 20 5.71 -1.25 8.91
CA ASN A 20 5.91 -0.30 7.83
C ASN A 20 5.27 1.06 8.16
N VAL A 21 4.72 1.26 9.36
CA VAL A 21 4.20 2.55 9.82
C VAL A 21 5.16 3.14 10.84
N LEU A 22 5.77 4.27 10.47
CA LEU A 22 6.67 5.02 11.34
C LEU A 22 5.88 6.13 12.04
N ILE A 23 6.10 6.28 13.34
CA ILE A 23 5.49 7.34 14.14
C ILE A 23 6.52 8.44 14.36
N TYR A 24 6.17 9.66 13.97
CA TYR A 24 6.95 10.86 14.19
C TYR A 24 6.27 11.71 15.24
N GLU A 25 7.07 12.28 16.14
CA GLU A 25 6.61 13.34 17.02
C GLU A 25 6.62 14.66 16.26
N GLU A 26 5.46 15.31 16.19
CA GLU A 26 5.30 16.68 15.74
C GLU A 26 4.88 17.56 16.94
N ALA A 27 4.96 18.89 16.79
CA ALA A 27 4.89 19.83 17.93
C ALA A 27 3.74 19.58 18.92
N GLU A 28 2.57 19.17 18.43
CA GLU A 28 1.37 18.92 19.26
C GLU A 28 0.69 17.58 18.92
N SER A 29 1.32 16.70 18.14
CA SER A 29 0.68 15.46 17.69
C SER A 29 1.66 14.37 17.32
N LEU A 30 1.15 13.15 17.16
CA LEU A 30 1.88 12.06 16.54
C LEU A 30 1.45 11.96 15.07
N CYS A 31 2.41 11.99 14.16
CA CYS A 31 2.18 11.79 12.74
C CYS A 31 2.63 10.38 12.33
N ALA A 32 1.67 9.55 11.91
CA ALA A 32 1.95 8.26 11.30
C ALA A 32 2.31 8.44 9.82
N LYS A 33 3.42 7.85 9.37
CA LYS A 33 3.86 7.85 7.98
C LYS A 33 4.12 6.43 7.51
N LEU A 34 3.58 6.10 6.34
CA LEU A 34 3.82 4.81 5.69
C LEU A 34 5.24 4.79 5.09
N SER A 35 5.90 3.65 5.19
CA SER A 35 7.28 3.41 4.77
C SER A 35 7.40 2.05 4.08
N ASP A 36 8.58 1.74 3.52
CA ASP A 36 8.86 0.46 2.84
C ASP A 36 8.01 0.19 1.58
N PHE A 37 8.24 1.03 0.55
CA PHE A 37 7.59 0.96 -0.76
C PHE A 37 8.20 -0.11 -1.70
N ASN A 38 8.89 -1.13 -1.18
CA ASN A 38 9.58 -2.12 -1.99
C ASN A 38 8.65 -3.00 -2.85
N TYR A 39 7.37 -3.07 -2.48
CA TYR A 39 6.32 -3.78 -3.23
C TYR A 39 5.35 -2.84 -3.94
N SER A 40 5.60 -1.54 -3.89
CA SER A 40 4.73 -0.54 -4.49
C SER A 40 4.98 -0.44 -5.99
N CYS A 41 3.93 -0.21 -6.76
CA CYS A 41 4.02 -0.08 -8.21
C CYS A 41 3.12 1.04 -8.70
N PHE A 42 3.56 1.76 -9.73
CA PHE A 42 2.70 2.66 -10.51
C PHE A 42 1.97 1.87 -11.57
N GLY A 43 0.64 1.96 -11.58
CA GLY A 43 -0.18 1.35 -12.61
C GLY A 43 -0.17 2.21 -13.87
N LYS A 44 0.16 1.63 -15.02
CA LYS A 44 -0.14 2.25 -16.33
C LYS A 44 -1.55 1.86 -16.77
N SER A 45 -2.03 0.72 -16.29
CA SER A 45 -3.36 0.16 -16.52
C SER A 45 -3.83 -0.66 -15.31
N GLU A 46 -5.15 -0.68 -15.08
CA GLU A 46 -5.80 -1.54 -14.08
C GLU A 46 -5.60 -3.05 -14.34
N GLU A 47 -5.21 -3.40 -15.57
CA GLU A 47 -4.95 -4.77 -16.01
C GLU A 47 -3.48 -5.18 -15.88
N ASP A 48 -2.58 -4.27 -15.47
CA ASP A 48 -1.17 -4.59 -15.28
C ASP A 48 -1.02 -5.69 -14.22
N LEU A 49 -0.12 -6.64 -14.48
CA LEU A 49 0.13 -7.75 -13.57
C LEU A 49 1.21 -7.39 -12.55
N VAL A 50 0.92 -7.60 -11.28
CA VAL A 50 1.80 -7.32 -10.16
C VAL A 50 1.87 -8.48 -9.19
N ARG A 51 2.96 -8.58 -8.42
CA ARG A 51 3.13 -9.59 -7.38
C ARG A 51 3.22 -8.94 -6.01
N LEU A 52 2.46 -9.49 -5.07
CA LEU A 52 2.45 -9.04 -3.68
C LEU A 52 3.20 -10.03 -2.78
N PRO A 53 3.82 -9.55 -1.69
CA PRO A 53 4.46 -10.41 -0.72
C PRO A 53 3.43 -11.24 0.04
N LYS A 54 3.89 -12.33 0.66
CA LYS A 54 3.12 -13.05 1.67
C LYS A 54 3.44 -12.50 3.06
N SER A 55 2.66 -11.51 3.49
CA SER A 55 2.83 -10.85 4.79
C SER A 55 1.74 -11.32 5.76
N LYS A 56 2.03 -12.31 6.63
CA LYS A 56 1.04 -12.78 7.63
C LYS A 56 1.03 -11.84 8.85
N PRO A 57 -0.15 -11.53 9.43
CA PRO A 57 -1.52 -11.84 8.99
C PRO A 57 -2.12 -10.79 8.03
N TRP A 58 -1.31 -9.85 7.54
CA TRP A 58 -1.74 -8.64 6.84
C TRP A 58 -2.34 -8.83 5.45
N TYR A 59 -2.11 -9.97 4.78
CA TYR A 59 -2.71 -10.23 3.47
C TYR A 59 -4.23 -10.52 3.54
N ALA A 60 -4.95 -10.10 2.51
CA ALA A 60 -6.38 -10.37 2.34
C ALA A 60 -6.70 -11.87 2.16
N PRO A 61 -7.86 -12.37 2.62
CA PRO A 61 -8.18 -13.80 2.66
C PRO A 61 -8.16 -14.48 1.28
N GLU A 62 -8.47 -13.73 0.22
CA GLU A 62 -8.35 -14.15 -1.17
C GLU A 62 -6.91 -14.03 -1.72
N TYR A 63 -5.91 -14.10 -0.85
CA TYR A 63 -4.50 -14.14 -1.25
C TYR A 63 -4.25 -15.33 -2.17
N PHE A 64 -3.58 -15.02 -3.28
CA PHE A 64 -3.13 -16.00 -4.26
C PHE A 64 -1.63 -15.82 -4.47
N SER A 65 -0.88 -16.94 -4.42
CA SER A 65 0.55 -16.92 -4.75
C SER A 65 0.70 -16.83 -6.27
N GLY A 66 0.90 -15.62 -6.78
CA GLY A 66 1.05 -15.38 -8.21
C GLY A 66 0.91 -13.91 -8.57
N GLU A 67 0.77 -13.66 -9.87
CA GLU A 67 0.43 -12.34 -10.38
C GLU A 67 -1.06 -12.09 -10.23
N ILE A 68 -1.39 -10.86 -9.84
CA ILE A 68 -2.75 -10.33 -9.77
C ILE A 68 -2.83 -9.04 -10.56
N LYS A 69 -4.04 -8.61 -10.89
CA LYS A 69 -4.24 -7.34 -11.59
C LYS A 69 -3.99 -6.17 -10.65
N PHE A 70 -3.52 -5.06 -11.20
CA PHE A 70 -3.27 -3.82 -10.49
C PHE A 70 -4.50 -3.36 -9.67
N ARG A 71 -5.70 -3.45 -10.27
CA ARG A 71 -6.96 -3.15 -9.56
C ARG A 71 -7.19 -4.01 -8.33
N GLU A 72 -6.79 -5.28 -8.37
CA GLU A 72 -6.96 -6.22 -7.26
C GLU A 72 -5.93 -5.93 -6.16
N ALA A 73 -4.72 -5.52 -6.53
CA ALA A 73 -3.69 -5.10 -5.58
C ALA A 73 -4.14 -3.89 -4.74
N LYS A 74 -4.83 -2.92 -5.36
CA LYS A 74 -5.42 -1.77 -4.63
C LYS A 74 -6.45 -2.20 -3.59
N LEU A 75 -7.30 -3.16 -3.90
CA LEU A 75 -8.29 -3.69 -2.93
C LEU A 75 -7.60 -4.39 -1.75
N LYS A 76 -6.45 -5.03 -1.98
CA LYS A 76 -5.68 -5.70 -0.93
C LYS A 76 -5.01 -4.71 0.02
N ASP A 77 -4.60 -3.54 -0.45
CA ASP A 77 -4.15 -2.44 0.41
C ASP A 77 -5.27 -1.96 1.34
N ILE A 78 -6.49 -1.79 0.81
CA ILE A 78 -7.65 -1.41 1.63
C ILE A 78 -7.86 -2.43 2.74
N TYR A 79 -7.89 -3.72 2.41
CA TYR A 79 -8.01 -4.77 3.43
C TYR A 79 -6.92 -4.67 4.50
N SER A 80 -5.66 -4.52 4.07
CA SER A 80 -4.51 -4.48 4.98
C SER A 80 -4.54 -3.24 5.88
N TYR A 81 -4.99 -2.11 5.36
CA TYR A 81 -5.21 -0.88 6.11
C TYR A 81 -6.33 -1.02 7.14
N GLU A 82 -7.48 -1.58 6.74
CA GLU A 82 -8.59 -1.84 7.68
C GLU A 82 -8.15 -2.77 8.81
N LEU A 83 -7.37 -3.82 8.50
CA LEU A 83 -6.81 -4.72 9.51
C LEU A 83 -5.78 -4.05 10.44
N LEU A 84 -5.03 -3.06 9.94
CA LEU A 84 -4.11 -2.26 10.74
C LEU A 84 -4.85 -1.32 11.72
N CYS A 85 -6.00 -0.80 11.30
CA CYS A 85 -6.80 0.16 12.07
C CYS A 85 -7.77 -0.46 13.08
N PHE A 86 -8.03 -1.77 13.00
CA PHE A 86 -8.90 -2.53 13.90
C PHE A 86 -8.15 -3.02 15.14
#